data_AF-A0A2X3KIL5-F1
#
_entry.id   AF-A0A2X3KIL5-F1
#
_cell.length_a   1.000
_cell.length_b   1.000
_cell.length_c   1.000
_cell.angle_alpha   90.00
_cell.angle_beta   90.00
_cell.angle_gamma   90.00
#
_symmetry.space_group_name_H-M   'P 1'
#
loop_
_entity.id
_entity.type
_entity.pdbx_description
1 polymer ?
#
loop_
_entity_poly.entity_id
_entity_poly.type
_entity_poly.pdbx_seq_one_letter_code
_entity_poly.pdbx_strand_id
1 'polypeptide(L)' 'MTFRNCVAVDLGASSGRVMLARYERECRSLTLREIHRFNNGLHSQNGYVTWMWIAWKVPFALD' A
#
# COMPACT_ATOMS: atom_id res chain seq x y z
N MET A 1 -25.23 3.27 0.59
CA MET A 1 -23.92 2.62 0.53
C MET A 1 -22.78 3.63 0.38
N THR A 2 -22.24 4.12 1.49
CA THR A 2 -21.00 4.90 1.49
C THR A 2 -19.80 4.00 1.78
N PHE A 3 -18.97 3.74 0.78
CA PHE A 3 -17.71 3.02 0.93
C PHE A 3 -16.55 3.99 1.09
N ARG A 4 -15.54 3.63 1.88
CA ARG A 4 -14.25 4.32 1.93
C ARG A 4 -13.15 3.35 1.54
N ASN A 5 -12.38 3.70 0.53
CA ASN A 5 -11.17 2.98 0.16
C ASN A 5 -9.97 3.69 0.77
N CYS A 6 -9.15 2.95 1.51
CA CYS A 6 -7.90 3.46 2.07
C CYS A 6 -6.74 2.59 1.57
N VAL A 7 -5.60 3.21 1.30
CA VAL A 7 -4.37 2.49 0.95
C VAL A 7 -3.43 2.58 2.15
N ALA A 8 -2.96 1.44 2.62
CA ALA A 8 -1.93 1.35 3.64
C ALA A 8 -0.64 0.82 3.02
N VAL A 9 0.47 1.50 3.28
CA VAL A 9 1.81 1.09 2.86
C VAL A 9 2.59 0.72 4.11
N ASP A 10 3.09 -0.52 4.12
CA ASP A 10 3.88 -1.09 5.21
C ASP A 10 5.32 -1.26 4.71
N LEU A 11 6.28 -0.59 5.37
CA LEU A 11 7.69 -0.57 5.01
C LEU A 11 8.48 -1.44 5.99
N GLY A 12 8.40 -2.75 5.80
CA GLY A 12 9.11 -3.72 6.64
C GLY A 12 10.62 -3.76 6.38
N ALA A 13 11.34 -4.45 7.26
CA ALA A 13 12.81 -4.48 7.26
C ALA A 13 13.43 -5.15 6.02
N SER A 14 12.76 -6.11 5.39
CA SER A 14 13.25 -6.82 4.18
C SER A 14 12.32 -6.69 2.98
N SER A 15 11.04 -6.44 3.23
CA SER A 15 10.01 -6.25 2.21
C SER A 15 9.00 -5.22 2.68
N GLY A 16 8.33 -4.58 1.72
CA GLY A 16 7.14 -3.79 1.95
C GLY A 16 5.92 -4.37 1.24
N ARG A 17 4.75 -3.87 1.61
CA ARG A 17 3.48 -4.24 0.96
C ARG A 17 2.53 -3.06 0.88
N VAL A 18 1.61 -3.14 -0.07
CA VAL A 18 0.50 -2.21 -0.24
C VAL A 18 -0.79 -2.99 -0.02
N MET A 19 -1.60 -2.51 0.91
CA MET A 19 -2.91 -3.08 1.26
C MET A 19 -4.01 -2.11 0.82
N LEU A 20 -5.00 -2.59 0.08
CA LEU A 20 -6.25 -1.88 -0.16
C LEU A 20 -7.25 -2.27 0.92
N ALA A 21 -7.67 -1.31 1.72
CA ALA A 21 -8.75 -1.45 2.68
C ALA A 21 -10.05 -0.90 2.10
N ARG A 22 -11.14 -1.66 2.21
CA ARG A 22 -12.49 -1.18 1.94
C ARG A 22 -13.30 -1.23 3.23
N TYR A 23 -13.75 -0.05 3.66
CA TYR A 23 -14.63 0.08 4.82
C TYR A 23 -16.05 0.41 4.39
N GLU A 24 -17.00 -0.40 4.83
CA GLU A 24 -18.44 -0.22 4.65
C GLU A 24 -19.06 0.22 5.97
N ARG A 25 -19.59 1.45 5.99
CA ARG A 25 -20.07 2.07 7.23
C ARG A 25 -21.35 1.44 7.76
N GLU A 26 -22.25 1.05 6.87
CA GLU A 26 -23.59 0.52 7.21
C GLU A 26 -23.48 -0.80 7.98
N CYS A 27 -22.67 -1.73 7.48
CA CYS A 27 -22.45 -3.04 8.10
C CYS A 27 -21.23 -3.08 9.03
N ARG A 28 -20.49 -1.97 9.16
CA ARG A 28 -19.19 -1.88 9.87
C ARG A 28 -18.18 -2.94 9.41
N SER A 29 -18.22 -3.28 8.13
CA SER A 29 -17.34 -4.29 7.52
C SER A 29 -16.04 -3.65 7.05
N LEU A 30 -14.92 -4.30 7.33
CA LEU A 30 -13.59 -3.92 6.85
C LEU A 30 -12.98 -5.11 6.12
N THR A 31 -12.68 -4.95 4.83
CA THR A 31 -11.90 -5.93 4.06
C THR A 31 -10.53 -5.36 3.72
N LEU A 32 -9.53 -6.24 3.70
CA LEU A 32 -8.14 -5.91 3.39
C LEU A 32 -7.66 -6.85 2.30
N ARG A 33 -7.05 -6.29 1.26
CA ARG A 33 -6.43 -7.05 0.17
C ARG A 33 -5.00 -6.59 -0.01
N GLU A 34 -4.04 -7.52 0.05
CA GLU A 34 -2.68 -7.24 -0.42
C GLU A 34 -2.74 -7.08 -1.94
N ILE A 35 -2.44 -5.87 -2.42
CA ILE A 35 -2.46 -5.54 -3.85
C ILE A 35 -1.05 -5.49 -4.45
N HIS A 36 -0.02 -5.40 -3.59
CA HIS A 36 1.37 -5.43 -4.02
C HIS A 36 2.31 -5.80 -2.87
N ARG A 37 3.37 -6.54 -3.20
CA ARG A 37 4.51 -6.82 -2.32
C ARG A 37 5.80 -6.50 -3.06
N PHE A 38 6.72 -5.84 -2.37
CA PHE A 38 7.99 -5.38 -2.93
C PHE A 38 9.14 -5.62 -1.97
N ASN A 39 10.36 -5.73 -2.50
CA ASN A 39 11.56 -5.74 -1.66
C ASN A 39 11.79 -4.35 -1.05
N ASN A 40 12.32 -4.29 0.17
CA ASN A 40 12.46 -3.04 0.94
C ASN A 40 13.14 -1.92 0.13
N GLY A 41 14.21 -2.21 -0.62
CA GLY A 41 14.79 -1.22 -1.55
C GLY A 41 15.31 0.06 -0.87
N LEU A 42 15.60 -0.04 0.44
CA LEU A 42 16.19 1.02 1.24
C LEU A 42 17.58 1.34 0.71
N HIS A 43 17.84 2.61 0.40
CA HIS A 43 19.14 3.07 -0.08
C HIS A 43 19.45 4.45 0.47
N SER A 44 20.74 4.73 0.62
CA SER A 44 21.23 6.05 1.04
C SER A 44 21.52 6.90 -0.19
N GLN A 45 20.93 8.10 -0.25
CA GLN A 45 21.14 9.08 -1.31
C GLN A 45 21.29 10.47 -0.72
N ASN A 46 22.38 11.17 -1.06
CA ASN A 46 22.66 12.55 -0.62
C ASN A 46 22.58 12.75 0.91
N GLY A 47 23.00 11.76 1.70
CA GLY A 47 22.93 11.82 3.17
C GLY A 47 21.56 11.49 3.77
N TYR A 48 20.55 11.18 2.94
CA TYR A 48 19.23 10.72 3.37
C TYR A 48 19.08 9.23 3.10
N VAL A 49 18.29 8.55 3.93
CA VAL A 49 17.86 7.17 3.68
C VAL A 49 16.48 7.22 3.03
N THR A 50 16.34 6.60 1.86
CA THR A 50 15.12 6.64 1.05
C THR A 50 14.75 5.22 0.60
N TRP A 51 13.46 4.92 0.56
CA TRP A 51 12.96 3.71 -0.09
C TRP A 51 12.81 3.99 -1.59
N MET A 52 13.48 3.22 -2.45
CA MET A 52 13.36 3.40 -3.89
C MET A 52 11.99 2.91 -4.34
N TRP A 53 11.01 3.81 -4.37
CA TRP A 53 9.79 3.60 -5.13
C TRP A 53 10.12 3.77 -6.61
N ILE A 54 10.69 2.73 -7.23
CA ILE A 54 10.48 2.58 -8.68
C ILE A 54 8.97 2.62 -8.86
N ALA A 55 8.53 3.55 -9.70
CA ALA A 55 7.13 3.89 -9.94
C ALA A 55 6.36 2.69 -10.51
N TRP A 56 5.97 1.76 -9.65
CA TRP A 56 5.02 0.72 -10.01
C TRP A 56 3.67 1.41 -10.08
N LYS A 57 3.24 1.71 -11.31
CA LYS A 57 1.84 1.98 -11.65
C LYS A 57 1.04 0.81 -11.08
N VAL A 58 0.47 0.97 -9.89
CA VAL A 58 -0.53 0.02 -9.39
C VAL A 58 -1.74 0.27 -10.28
N PRO A 59 -2.11 -0.65 -11.19
CA PRO A 59 -3.33 -0.45 -11.95
C PRO A 59 -4.47 -0.60 -10.93
N PHE A 60 -4.96 0.51 -10.42
CA PHE A 60 -6.26 0.55 -9.77
C PHE A 60 -7.30 0.33 -10.88
N ALA A 61 -7.51 -0.94 -11.25
CA ALA A 61 -8.79 -1.33 -11.82
C ALA A 61 -9.81 -1.16 -10.69
N LEU A 62 -10.48 -0.01 -10.70
CA LEU A 62 -11.70 0.20 -9.94
C LEU A 62 -12.80 -0.50 -10.75
N ASP A 63 -13.06 -1.75 -10.41
CA ASP A 63 -14.27 -2.46 -10.81
C ASP A 63 -15.43 -2.06 -9.88
#